data_AF-A0AAE9SSK2-F1
#
_entry.id   AF-A0AAE9SSK2-F1
#
_cell.length_a   1.000
_cell.length_b   1.000
_cell.length_c   1.000
_cell.angle_alpha   90.00
_cell.angle_beta   90.00
_cell.angle_gamma   90.00
#
_symmetry.space_group_name_H-M   'P 1'
#
loop_
_entity.id
_entity.type
_entity.pdbx_description
1 polymer ?
#
loop_
_entity_poly.entity_id
_entity_poly.type
_entity_poly.pdbx_seq_one_letter_code
_entity_poly.pdbx_strand_id
1 'polypeptide(L)'
;MLLRSAGFCFAIFLLATLAHAPVHAQDVPGIEICTVEKTMERRTSCLQSNVDFLQKTITKLNLDHQQKLDAANRQIDALKTGIAGLQKTLLDLQAAQAKTAEDLKKKQDAPPAKDAK
;
A
#
# COMPACT_ATOMS: atom_id res chain seq x y z
N MET A 1 35.54 -7.24 4.03
CA MET A 1 34.69 -7.58 5.21
C MET A 1 34.35 -6.35 6.06
N LEU A 2 35.29 -5.44 6.34
CA LEU A 2 35.04 -4.23 7.15
C LEU A 2 33.92 -3.31 6.62
N LEU A 3 33.80 -3.14 5.30
CA LEU A 3 32.78 -2.27 4.69
C LEU A 3 31.33 -2.80 4.86
N ARG A 4 31.16 -4.12 4.96
CA ARG A 4 29.85 -4.76 5.22
C ARG A 4 29.40 -4.58 6.67
N SER A 5 30.35 -4.53 7.60
CA SER A 5 30.08 -4.30 9.02
C SER A 5 29.68 -2.86 9.28
N ALA A 6 30.33 -1.89 8.62
CA ALA A 6 30.00 -0.48 8.76
C ALA A 6 28.59 -0.15 8.23
N GLY A 7 28.19 -0.72 7.10
CA GLY A 7 26.84 -0.53 6.54
C GLY A 7 25.74 -1.10 7.44
N PHE A 8 25.99 -2.23 8.10
CA PHE A 8 25.05 -2.83 9.03
C PHE A 8 24.90 -2.00 10.31
N CYS A 9 26.01 -1.50 10.85
CA CYS A 9 25.98 -0.58 12.00
C CYS A 9 25.27 0.73 11.67
N PHE A 10 25.47 1.29 10.47
CA PHE A 10 24.80 2.51 10.03
C PHE A 10 23.29 2.30 9.89
N ALA A 11 22.86 1.17 9.30
CA ALA A 11 21.45 0.83 9.19
C ALA A 11 20.76 0.66 10.55
N ILE A 12 21.43 0.01 11.52
CA ILE A 12 20.91 -0.14 12.88
C ILE A 12 20.81 1.23 13.58
N PHE A 13 21.83 2.07 13.44
CA PHE A 13 21.83 3.40 14.04
C PHE A 13 20.72 4.29 13.47
N LEU A 14 20.48 4.19 12.17
CA LEU A 14 19.41 4.93 11.48
C LEU A 14 18.02 4.41 11.87
N LEU A 15 17.84 3.09 12.06
CA LEU A 15 16.60 2.54 12.61
C LEU A 15 16.37 2.95 14.08
N ALA A 16 17.43 3.03 14.89
CA ALA A 16 17.34 3.42 16.29
C ALA A 16 16.97 4.90 16.47
N THR A 17 17.41 5.78 15.57
CA THR A 17 17.00 7.20 15.60
C THR A 17 15.56 7.41 15.15
N LEU A 18 15.03 6.58 14.24
CA LEU A 18 13.59 6.59 13.87
C LEU A 18 12.68 6.00 14.95
N ALA A 19 13.19 5.18 15.87
CA ALA A 19 12.42 4.56 16.95
C ALA A 19 12.08 5.52 18.10
N HIS A 20 12.70 6.70 18.15
CA HIS A 20 12.43 7.73 19.17
C HIS A 20 11.28 8.65 18.75
N ALA A 21 10.15 8.06 18.37
CA ALA A 21 8.89 8.82 18.37
C ALA A 21 8.57 9.19 19.82
N PRO A 22 8.13 10.44 20.12
CA PRO A 22 7.65 10.77 21.45
C PRO A 22 6.52 9.80 21.78
N VAL A 23 6.73 8.99 22.82
CA VAL A 23 5.65 8.22 23.44
C VAL A 23 4.81 9.26 24.17
N HIS A 24 3.92 9.92 23.43
CA HIS A 24 2.76 10.52 24.03
C HIS A 24 2.04 9.37 24.72
N ALA A 25 1.86 9.47 26.04
CA ALA A 25 0.92 8.60 26.71
C ALA A 25 -0.38 8.65 25.89
N GLN A 26 -0.88 7.48 25.50
CA GLN A 26 -2.19 7.45 24.86
C GLN A 26 -3.19 7.86 25.93
N ASP A 27 -3.71 9.08 25.82
CA ASP A 27 -4.74 9.57 26.71
C ASP A 27 -5.91 8.60 26.62
N VAL A 28 -6.18 7.93 27.75
CA VAL A 28 -7.33 7.06 27.90
C VAL A 28 -8.51 7.99 28.18
N PRO A 29 -9.42 8.24 27.23
CA PRO A 29 -10.39 9.32 27.36
C PRO A 29 -11.27 9.09 28.58
N GLY A 30 -11.35 10.05 29.51
CA GLY A 30 -12.19 9.94 30.72
C GLY A 30 -11.52 9.24 31.91
N ILE A 31 -10.26 8.78 31.79
CA ILE A 31 -9.51 8.21 32.91
C ILE A 31 -9.21 9.26 33.97
N GLU A 32 -9.01 10.50 33.54
CA GLU A 32 -8.82 11.67 34.39
C GLU A 32 -10.03 11.85 35.31
N ILE A 33 -11.25 11.63 34.81
CA ILE A 33 -12.49 11.73 35.60
C ILE A 33 -12.59 10.56 36.58
N CYS A 34 -12.34 9.33 36.13
CA CYS A 34 -12.45 8.15 36.98
C CYS A 34 -11.40 8.10 38.10
N THR A 35 -10.24 8.75 37.93
CA THR A 35 -9.16 8.75 38.92
C THR A 35 -9.30 9.84 39.99
N VAL A 36 -10.08 10.91 39.74
CA VAL A 36 -10.41 11.90 40.80
C VAL A 36 -11.42 11.35 41.80
N GLU A 37 -12.19 10.32 41.42
CA GLU A 37 -13.24 9.73 42.24
C GLU A 37 -12.68 9.08 43.52
N LYS A 38 -13.21 9.51 44.67
CA LYS A 38 -12.73 9.08 45.99
C LYS A 38 -13.51 7.91 46.55
N THR A 39 -14.77 7.75 46.15
CA THR A 39 -15.60 6.62 46.58
C THR A 39 -15.27 5.38 45.74
N MET A 40 -14.92 4.27 46.39
CA MET A 40 -14.45 3.06 45.70
C MET A 40 -15.50 2.45 44.77
N GLU A 41 -16.79 2.50 45.14
CA GLU A 41 -17.88 2.01 44.30
C GLU A 41 -18.04 2.83 43.01
N ARG A 42 -18.06 4.16 43.12
CA ARG A 42 -18.20 5.06 41.96
C ARG A 42 -16.97 5.02 41.07
N ARG A 43 -15.77 4.89 41.66
CA ARG A 43 -14.52 4.72 40.91
C ARG A 43 -14.54 3.44 40.08
N THR A 44 -14.96 2.33 40.68
CA THR A 44 -15.08 1.05 39.98
C THR A 44 -16.11 1.14 38.84
N SER A 45 -17.28 1.71 39.09
CA SER A 45 -18.32 1.90 38.07
C SER A 45 -17.86 2.79 36.91
N CYS A 46 -17.18 3.90 37.20
CA CYS A 46 -16.61 4.78 36.17
C CYS A 46 -15.60 4.02 35.30
N LEU A 47 -14.64 3.31 35.91
CA LEU A 47 -13.64 2.53 35.19
C LEU A 47 -14.26 1.42 34.33
N GLN A 48 -15.31 0.74 34.81
CA GLN A 48 -16.02 -0.27 34.03
C GLN A 48 -16.65 0.33 32.77
N SER A 49 -17.35 1.46 32.90
CA SER A 49 -17.95 2.14 31.75
C SER A 49 -16.90 2.66 30.76
N ASN A 50 -15.75 3.09 31.26
CA ASN A 50 -14.61 3.52 30.46
C ASN A 50 -14.04 2.35 29.62
N VAL A 51 -13.80 1.20 30.26
CA VAL A 51 -13.32 0.00 29.58
C VAL A 51 -14.32 -0.49 28.53
N ASP A 52 -15.62 -0.48 28.81
CA ASP A 52 -16.65 -0.82 27.82
C ASP A 52 -16.63 0.12 26.61
N PHE A 53 -16.52 1.44 26.85
CA PHE A 53 -16.39 2.42 25.78
C PHE A 53 -15.13 2.20 24.93
N LEU A 54 -13.98 1.98 25.57
CA LEU A 54 -12.71 1.70 24.88
C LEU A 54 -12.81 0.41 24.06
N GLN A 55 -13.35 -0.66 24.63
CA GLN A 55 -13.50 -1.94 23.96
C GLN A 55 -14.36 -1.78 22.70
N LYS A 56 -15.51 -1.10 22.81
CA LYS A 56 -16.38 -0.78 21.66
C LYS A 56 -15.65 0.06 20.61
N THR A 57 -14.87 1.04 21.04
CA THR A 57 -14.09 1.90 20.15
C THR A 57 -13.01 1.12 19.41
N ILE A 58 -12.25 0.26 20.10
CA ILE A 58 -11.22 -0.61 19.51
C ILE A 58 -11.87 -1.57 18.51
N THR A 59 -12.98 -2.21 18.86
CA THR A 59 -13.72 -3.07 17.92
C THR A 59 -14.15 -2.32 16.68
N LYS A 60 -14.70 -1.10 16.83
CA LYS A 60 -15.11 -0.27 15.70
C LYS A 60 -13.93 0.11 14.81
N LEU A 61 -12.82 0.55 15.40
CA LEU A 61 -11.60 0.91 14.66
C LEU A 61 -11.02 -0.30 13.92
N ASN A 62 -11.01 -1.47 14.54
CA ASN A 62 -10.54 -2.70 13.90
C ASN A 62 -11.41 -3.05 12.69
N LEU A 63 -12.73 -2.96 12.81
CA LEU A 63 -13.65 -3.22 11.69
C LEU A 63 -13.48 -2.19 10.56
N ASP A 64 -13.39 -0.90 10.88
CA ASP A 64 -13.14 0.15 9.89
C ASP A 64 -11.81 -0.07 9.15
N HIS A 65 -10.76 -0.46 9.88
CA HIS A 65 -9.46 -0.74 9.28
C HIS A 65 -9.49 -1.99 8.39
N GLN A 66 -10.16 -3.06 8.83
CA GLN A 66 -10.36 -4.26 8.01
C GLN A 66 -11.11 -3.93 6.71
N GLN A 67 -12.19 -3.13 6.79
CA GLN A 67 -12.93 -2.68 5.63
C GLN A 67 -12.06 -1.86 4.65
N LYS A 68 -11.19 -0.99 5.16
CA LYS A 68 -10.23 -0.24 4.34
C LYS A 68 -9.21 -1.15 3.66
N LEU A 69 -8.69 -2.16 4.36
CA LEU A 69 -7.77 -3.13 3.78
C LEU A 69 -8.46 -3.96 2.68
N ASP A 70 -9.68 -4.41 2.90
CA ASP A 70 -10.46 -5.15 1.90
C ASP A 70 -10.75 -4.30 0.66
N ALA A 71 -11.11 -3.03 0.85
CA ALA A 71 -11.31 -2.09 -0.25
C ALA A 71 -10.01 -1.86 -1.05
N ALA A 72 -8.88 -1.69 -0.36
CA ALA A 72 -7.57 -1.55 -1.01
C ALA A 72 -7.18 -2.81 -1.78
N ASN A 73 -7.42 -4.00 -1.24
CA ASN A 73 -7.16 -5.26 -1.94
C ASN A 73 -7.98 -5.38 -3.23
N ARG A 74 -9.26 -4.99 -3.21
CA ARG A 74 -10.08 -4.95 -4.44
C ARG A 74 -9.54 -3.97 -5.48
N GLN A 75 -9.03 -2.81 -5.05
CA GLN A 75 -8.39 -1.85 -5.96
C GLN A 75 -7.10 -2.43 -6.56
N ILE A 76 -6.30 -3.13 -5.76
CA ILE A 76 -5.09 -3.84 -6.23
C ILE A 76 -5.47 -4.86 -7.31
N ASP A 77 -6.52 -5.65 -7.09
CA ASP A 77 -6.93 -6.65 -8.07
C ASP A 77 -7.46 -6.03 -9.37
N ALA A 78 -8.25 -4.96 -9.28
CA ALA A 78 -8.68 -4.20 -10.45
C ALA A 78 -7.49 -3.62 -11.24
N LEU A 79 -6.49 -3.07 -10.54
CA LEU A 79 -5.27 -2.55 -11.15
C LEU A 79 -4.43 -3.65 -11.81
N LYS A 80 -4.31 -4.83 -11.18
CA LYS A 80 -3.62 -5.99 -11.77
C LYS A 80 -4.30 -6.43 -13.08
N THR A 81 -5.63 -6.48 -13.11
CA THR A 81 -6.37 -6.79 -14.34
C THR A 81 -6.14 -5.73 -15.41
N GLY A 82 -6.14 -4.44 -15.03
CA GLY A 82 -5.80 -3.34 -15.93
C GLY A 82 -4.40 -3.46 -16.53
N ILE A 83 -3.40 -3.76 -15.69
CA ILE A 83 -2.01 -3.99 -16.12
C ILE A 83 -1.93 -5.17 -17.10
N ALA A 84 -2.60 -6.29 -16.81
CA ALA A 84 -2.62 -7.44 -17.71
C ALA A 84 -3.26 -7.10 -19.07
N GLY A 85 -4.36 -6.32 -19.06
CA GLY A 85 -4.99 -5.81 -20.26
C GLY A 85 -4.05 -4.92 -21.08
N LEU A 86 -3.38 -3.97 -20.42
CA LEU A 86 -2.41 -3.08 -21.08
C LEU A 86 -1.22 -3.85 -21.65
N GLN A 87 -0.68 -4.82 -20.91
CA GLN A 87 0.39 -5.69 -21.41
C GLN A 87 -0.03 -6.44 -22.68
N LYS A 88 -1.27 -6.93 -22.74
CA LYS A 88 -1.80 -7.56 -23.95
C LYS A 88 -1.86 -6.59 -25.13
N THR A 89 -2.37 -5.38 -24.92
CA THR A 89 -2.43 -4.36 -25.98
C THR A 89 -1.05 -3.97 -26.50
N LEU A 90 -0.03 -3.91 -25.62
CA LEU A 90 1.35 -3.64 -26.03
C LEU A 90 1.92 -4.76 -26.90
N LEU A 91 1.67 -6.02 -26.54
CA LEU A 91 2.09 -7.16 -27.35
C LEU A 91 1.42 -7.16 -28.72
N ASP A 92 0.11 -6.89 -28.76
CA ASP A 92 -0.66 -6.83 -30.01
C ASP A 92 -0.15 -5.69 -30.92
N LEU A 93 0.14 -4.51 -30.37
CA LEU A 93 0.70 -3.37 -31.10
C LEU A 93 2.13 -3.65 -31.59
N GLN A 94 2.98 -4.27 -30.78
CA GLN A 94 4.33 -4.63 -31.17
C GLN A 94 4.33 -5.65 -32.32
N ALA A 95 3.42 -6.62 -32.27
CA ALA A 95 3.22 -7.58 -33.36
C ALA A 95 2.69 -6.91 -34.65
N ALA A 96 1.73 -5.99 -34.54
CA ALA A 96 1.22 -5.23 -35.68
C ALA A 96 2.31 -4.34 -36.31
N GLN A 97 3.13 -3.69 -35.49
CA GLN A 97 4.25 -2.88 -35.95
C GLN A 97 5.30 -3.73 -36.69
N ALA A 98 5.65 -4.90 -36.15
CA ALA A 98 6.57 -5.83 -36.80
C ALA A 98 6.07 -6.25 -38.18
N LYS A 99 4.79 -6.65 -38.30
CA LYS A 99 4.17 -6.99 -39.58
C LYS A 99 4.21 -5.83 -40.58
N THR A 100 3.86 -4.63 -40.12
CA THR A 100 3.91 -3.43 -40.96
C THR A 100 5.32 -3.13 -41.46
N ALA A 101 6.34 -3.30 -40.60
CA ALA A 101 7.74 -3.12 -40.97
C ALA A 101 8.21 -4.17 -41.99
N GLU A 102 7.76 -5.42 -41.87
CA GLU A 102 8.04 -6.47 -42.86
C GLU A 102 7.36 -6.22 -44.21
N ASP A 103 6.11 -5.78 -44.21
CA ASP A 103 5.35 -5.45 -45.42
C ASP A 103 5.95 -4.25 -46.18
N LEU A 104 6.49 -3.26 -45.45
CA LEU A 104 7.21 -2.13 -46.03
C LEU A 104 8.54 -2.56 -46.68
N LYS A 105 9.27 -3.50 -46.08
CA LYS A 105 10.50 -4.06 -46.68
C LYS A 105 10.20 -4.85 -47.94
N LYS A 106 9.16 -5.69 -47.94
CA LYS A 106 8.73 -6.45 -49.13
C LYS A 106 8.27 -5.56 -50.29
N LYS A 107 7.72 -4.38 -50.02
CA LYS A 107 7.36 -3.38 -51.05
C LYS A 107 8.56 -2.61 -51.61
N GLN A 108 9.67 -2.51 -50.88
CA GLN A 108 10.90 -1.86 -51.36
C GLN A 108 11.77 -2.79 -52.23
N ASP A 109 11.65 -4.11 -52.06
CA ASP A 109 12.32 -5.12 -52.90
C ASP A 109 11.51 -5.53 -54.16
N ALA A 110 10.35 -4.92 -54.40
CA ALA A 110 9.62 -5.13 -55.65
C ALA A 110 10.42 -4.51 -56.82
N PRO A 111 10.76 -5.27 -57.88
CA PRO A 111 11.48 -4.72 -59.02
C PRO A 111 10.73 -3.51 -59.59
N PRO A 112 11.41 -2.41 -60.00
CA PRO A 112 10.74 -1.37 -60.77
C PRO A 112 10.07 -2.06 -61.96
N ALA A 113 8.77 -1.78 -62.15
CA ALA A 113 8.03 -2.30 -63.29
C ALA A 113 8.78 -1.89 -64.56
N LYS A 114 9.52 -2.84 -65.12
CA LYS A 114 10.18 -2.70 -66.41
C LYS A 114 9.12 -2.86 -67.49
N ASP A 115 8.86 -1.72 -68.11
CA ASP A 115 8.60 -1.49 -69.54
C ASP A 115 7.30 -2.05 -70.16
N ALA A 116 6.53 -1.17 -70.81
CA ALA A 116 6.33 -1.23 -72.26
C ALA A 116 5.47 -0.07 -72.80
N LYS A 117 6.12 0.79 -73.60
CA LYS A 117 5.68 1.44 -74.85
C LYS A 117 4.47 2.38 -74.88
#